data_AF-A0A9X9F3I9-F1
#
_entry.id   AF-A0A9X9F3I9-F1
#
_cell.length_a   1.000
_cell.length_b   1.000
_cell.length_c   1.000
_cell.angle_alpha   90.00
_cell.angle_beta   90.00
_cell.angle_gamma   90.00
#
_symmetry.space_group_name_H-M   'P 1'
#
loop_
_entity.id
_entity.type
_entity.pdbx_description
1 polymer ?
#
loop_
_entity_poly.entity_id
_entity_poly.type
_entity_poly.pdbx_seq_one_letter_code
_entity_poly.pdbx_strand_id
1 'polypeptide(L)'
;MCVKYKEKEGKVVKKVLPIVALLGMMSFGVQEMNVRADTYHKGDSKISFWDSKRKGTNFMNSTSLPENYKSAKEANIEYVRLAPDKWAKDKDFLFEDKPDTSGKDFLIGNADNYRGLVKEDLEKLKADLDAAQSQGMKVVLTMLSLPGDRWRQFNNNKNDDRIWEEEKYQEQASQFWK
;
A
#
# COMPACT_ATOMS: atom_id res chain seq x y z
N MET A 1 3.39 -6.62 -36.32
CA MET A 1 2.66 -5.67 -37.18
C MET A 1 2.52 -4.37 -36.39
N CYS A 2 3.28 -3.34 -36.75
CA CYS A 2 3.42 -2.10 -35.99
C CYS A 2 2.77 -0.97 -36.79
N VAL A 3 1.67 -0.41 -36.30
CA VAL A 3 0.94 0.68 -36.97
C VAL A 3 1.51 2.01 -36.46
N LYS A 4 2.22 2.73 -37.34
CA LYS A 4 2.65 4.11 -37.09
C LYS A 4 1.48 5.05 -37.38
N TYR A 5 1.02 5.79 -36.36
CA TYR A 5 0.14 6.95 -36.59
C TYR A 5 0.99 8.21 -36.76
N LYS A 6 0.73 8.96 -37.83
CA LYS A 6 1.22 10.32 -38.04
C LYS A 6 0.27 11.29 -37.34
N GLU A 7 0.76 12.08 -36.40
CA GLU A 7 0.04 13.25 -35.90
C GLU A 7 -0.01 14.34 -36.98
N LYS A 8 -1.21 14.86 -37.24
CA LYS A 8 -1.43 16.08 -38.03
C LYS A 8 -1.52 17.24 -37.05
N GLU A 9 -0.64 18.23 -37.19
CA GLU A 9 -0.76 19.50 -36.48
C GLU A 9 -2.05 20.22 -36.88
N GLY A 10 -2.88 20.54 -35.89
CA GLY A 10 -4.05 21.39 -36.04
C GLY A 10 -4.08 22.42 -34.92
N LYS A 11 -3.70 23.66 -35.22
CA LYS A 11 -3.93 24.82 -34.33
C LYS A 11 -5.42 24.98 -34.06
N VAL A 12 -5.85 24.74 -32.83
CA VAL A 12 -7.23 25.05 -32.39
C VAL A 12 -7.29 26.54 -32.04
N VAL A 13 -7.84 27.34 -32.95
CA VAL A 13 -8.23 28.73 -32.65
C VAL A 13 -9.66 28.72 -32.12
N LYS A 14 -9.85 28.88 -30.81
CA LYS A 14 -11.19 29.09 -30.22
C LYS A 14 -11.59 30.55 -30.43
N LYS A 15 -12.52 30.81 -31.35
CA LYS A 15 -13.23 32.10 -31.43
C LYS A 15 -14.37 32.11 -30.42
N VAL A 16 -14.31 33.01 -29.44
CA VAL A 16 -15.44 33.33 -28.56
C VAL A 16 -16.16 34.53 -29.16
N LEU A 17 -17.45 34.37 -29.48
CA LEU A 17 -18.30 35.44 -30.00
C LEU A 17 -18.96 36.17 -28.82
N PRO A 18 -18.83 37.50 -28.67
CA PRO A 18 -19.60 38.22 -27.65
C PRO A 18 -20.99 38.55 -28.19
N ILE A 19 -22.03 38.17 -27.45
CA ILE A 19 -23.38 38.68 -27.66
C ILE A 19 -23.42 40.11 -27.11
N VAL A 20 -23.53 41.10 -27.99
CA VAL A 20 -23.70 42.51 -27.64
C VAL A 20 -25.19 42.79 -27.46
N ALA A 21 -25.64 42.89 -26.21
CA ALA A 21 -26.89 43.58 -25.89
C ALA A 21 -26.57 45.06 -25.68
N LEU A 22 -27.04 45.90 -26.60
CA LEU A 22 -26.83 47.35 -26.61
C LEU A 22 -27.85 48.01 -25.67
N LEU A 23 -27.41 48.43 -24.49
CA LEU A 23 -28.16 49.32 -23.61
C LEU A 23 -27.18 50.14 -22.76
N GLY A 24 -27.22 51.47 -22.96
CA GLY A 24 -26.74 52.47 -22.00
C GLY A 24 -25.24 52.75 -21.99
N MET A 25 -24.87 53.95 -22.42
CA MET A 25 -23.53 54.51 -22.20
C MET A 25 -23.25 54.66 -20.70
N MET A 26 -22.34 53.85 -20.17
CA MET A 26 -21.52 54.21 -19.01
C MET A 26 -20.08 53.83 -19.33
N SER A 27 -19.20 54.84 -19.36
CA SER A 27 -17.76 54.64 -19.44
C SER A 27 -17.28 53.92 -18.18
N PHE A 28 -17.20 52.60 -18.23
CA PHE A 28 -16.39 51.82 -17.32
C PHE A 28 -15.15 51.36 -18.09
N GLY A 29 -13.99 51.85 -17.66
CA GLY A 29 -12.71 51.41 -18.21
C GLY A 29 -12.60 49.90 -18.12
N VAL A 30 -12.29 49.26 -19.24
CA VAL A 30 -11.93 47.84 -19.27
C VAL A 30 -10.55 47.74 -18.63
N GLN A 31 -10.51 47.49 -17.33
CA GLN A 31 -9.30 46.96 -16.71
C GLN A 31 -9.18 45.50 -17.18
N GLU A 32 -8.20 45.25 -18.04
CA GLU A 32 -7.76 43.89 -18.32
C GLU A 32 -7.38 43.22 -17.00
N MET A 33 -8.20 42.26 -16.58
CA MET A 33 -7.81 41.33 -15.53
C MET A 33 -6.69 40.45 -16.09
N ASN A 34 -5.46 40.90 -15.94
CA ASN A 34 -4.29 40.04 -16.03
C ASN A 34 -4.36 39.06 -14.86
N VAL A 35 -5.12 37.97 -15.04
CA VAL A 35 -4.96 36.78 -14.22
C VAL A 35 -3.56 36.28 -14.52
N ARG A 36 -2.60 36.67 -13.67
CA ARG A 36 -1.31 36.00 -13.61
C ARG A 36 -1.65 34.55 -13.32
N ALA A 37 -1.43 33.69 -14.31
CA ALA A 37 -1.29 32.27 -14.04
C ALA A 37 -0.02 32.18 -13.19
N ASP A 38 -0.20 32.31 -11.87
CA ASP A 38 0.84 32.00 -10.92
C ASP A 38 1.25 30.58 -11.28
N THR A 39 2.46 30.47 -11.85
CA THR A 39 3.07 29.20 -12.18
C THR A 39 2.97 28.37 -10.93
N TYR A 40 2.14 27.33 -10.94
CA TYR A 40 2.04 26.36 -9.85
C TYR A 40 3.47 25.98 -9.51
N HIS A 41 3.97 26.49 -8.38
CA HIS A 41 5.29 26.13 -7.91
C HIS A 41 5.23 24.63 -7.70
N LYS A 42 5.98 23.90 -8.52
CA LYS A 42 6.27 22.48 -8.38
C LYS A 42 7.17 22.30 -7.15
N GLY A 43 6.68 22.72 -5.98
CA GLY A 43 7.11 22.09 -4.74
C GLY A 43 6.76 20.61 -4.86
N ASP A 44 7.54 19.75 -4.20
CA ASP A 44 7.34 18.30 -4.20
C ASP A 44 5.99 17.93 -3.59
N SER A 45 4.94 18.08 -4.38
CA SER A 45 3.59 17.65 -4.06
C SER A 45 3.62 16.15 -3.85
N LYS A 46 2.82 15.60 -2.93
CA LYS A 46 2.76 14.14 -2.69
C LYS A 46 2.50 13.34 -3.96
N ILE A 47 1.88 13.95 -4.98
CA ILE A 47 1.64 13.31 -6.27
C ILE A 47 2.94 13.07 -7.05
N SER A 48 3.99 13.89 -6.89
CA SER A 48 5.30 13.68 -7.55
C SER A 48 5.99 12.40 -7.09
N PHE A 49 5.57 11.80 -5.97
CA PHE A 49 5.98 10.45 -5.60
C PHE A 49 5.79 9.48 -6.76
N TRP A 50 4.70 9.59 -7.52
CA TRP A 50 4.37 8.67 -8.61
C TRP A 50 5.12 8.94 -9.91
N ASP A 51 5.92 10.00 -9.99
CA ASP A 51 6.68 10.38 -11.20
C ASP A 51 7.83 9.40 -11.51
N SER A 52 8.19 8.51 -10.57
CA SER A 52 9.32 7.58 -10.70
C SER A 52 8.94 6.17 -10.30
N LYS A 53 9.33 5.19 -11.12
CA LYS A 53 9.23 3.77 -10.77
C LYS A 53 10.20 3.46 -9.65
N ARG A 54 9.71 2.77 -8.63
CA ARG A 54 10.51 2.20 -7.54
C ARG A 54 10.50 0.69 -7.59
N LYS A 55 11.55 0.05 -7.08
CA LYS A 55 11.65 -1.42 -7.03
C LYS A 55 11.36 -1.93 -5.63
N GLY A 56 10.40 -2.84 -5.53
CA GLY A 56 10.09 -3.56 -4.29
C GLY A 56 10.18 -5.06 -4.48
N THR A 57 10.23 -5.80 -3.37
CA THR A 57 10.11 -7.27 -3.34
C THR A 57 9.22 -7.75 -2.19
N ASN A 58 8.78 -9.00 -2.24
CA ASN A 58 7.91 -9.61 -1.23
C ASN A 58 8.69 -10.61 -0.37
N PHE A 59 8.67 -10.43 0.94
CA PHE A 59 9.12 -11.43 1.91
C PHE A 59 7.87 -12.11 2.50
N MET A 60 7.42 -13.16 1.81
CA MET A 60 6.22 -13.95 2.12
C MET A 60 6.58 -15.41 2.42
N ASN A 61 7.74 -15.62 3.04
CA ASN A 61 8.25 -16.91 3.43
C ASN A 61 7.76 -17.28 4.84
N SER A 62 7.82 -18.56 5.18
CA SER A 62 7.51 -19.13 6.51
C SER A 62 8.55 -18.77 7.58
N THR A 63 9.67 -18.17 7.21
CA THR A 63 10.62 -17.54 8.12
C THR A 63 11.22 -16.30 7.48
N SER A 64 11.63 -15.34 8.29
CA SER A 64 12.58 -14.35 7.81
C SER A 64 14.00 -14.93 7.81
N LEU A 65 14.81 -14.43 6.88
CA LEU A 65 16.23 -14.71 6.74
C LEU A 65 16.90 -13.33 6.66
N PRO A 66 17.52 -12.83 7.75
CA PRO A 66 18.10 -11.49 7.80
C PRO A 66 19.04 -11.17 6.62
N GLU A 67 19.75 -12.17 6.11
CA GLU A 67 20.61 -12.06 4.94
C GLU A 67 19.86 -11.65 3.66
N ASN A 68 18.57 -11.94 3.54
CA ASN A 68 17.76 -11.53 2.39
C ASN A 68 17.66 -10.01 2.30
N TYR A 69 17.69 -9.29 3.43
CA TYR A 69 17.71 -7.83 3.42
C TYR A 69 18.98 -7.30 2.76
N LYS A 70 20.13 -7.91 3.05
CA LYS A 70 21.40 -7.59 2.39
C LYS A 70 21.32 -7.86 0.88
N SER A 71 20.85 -9.04 0.48
CA SER A 71 20.71 -9.37 -0.95
C SER A 71 19.74 -8.44 -1.68
N ALA A 72 18.64 -8.04 -1.03
CA ALA A 72 17.71 -7.08 -1.60
C ALA A 72 18.34 -5.70 -1.79
N LYS A 73 19.18 -5.24 -0.84
CA LYS A 73 19.97 -4.00 -1.01
C LYS A 73 20.94 -4.09 -2.18
N GLU A 74 21.70 -5.18 -2.27
CA GLU A 74 22.64 -5.43 -3.38
C GLU A 74 21.92 -5.46 -4.74
N ALA A 75 20.67 -5.95 -4.77
CA ALA A 75 19.82 -5.94 -5.95
C ALA A 75 19.14 -4.59 -6.27
N ASN A 76 19.46 -3.52 -5.54
CA ASN A 76 18.84 -2.19 -5.67
C ASN A 76 17.31 -2.21 -5.45
N ILE A 77 16.85 -3.01 -4.48
CA ILE A 77 15.47 -2.96 -3.98
C ILE A 77 15.36 -1.84 -2.95
N GLU A 78 14.31 -1.02 -3.08
CA GLU A 78 14.08 0.14 -2.22
C GLU A 78 13.24 -0.17 -0.98
N TYR A 79 12.32 -1.13 -1.10
CA TYR A 79 11.46 -1.56 0.00
C TYR A 79 11.05 -3.03 -0.11
N VAL A 80 10.83 -3.64 1.03
CA VAL A 80 10.33 -5.01 1.17
C VAL A 80 8.91 -4.96 1.72
N ARG A 81 7.98 -5.68 1.08
CA ARG A 81 6.69 -6.00 1.70
C ARG A 81 6.86 -7.25 2.56
N LEU A 82 6.72 -7.10 3.87
CA LEU A 82 6.88 -8.19 4.84
C LEU A 82 5.52 -8.67 5.33
N ALA A 83 5.27 -9.98 5.24
CA ALA A 83 4.03 -10.61 5.71
C ALA A 83 4.32 -11.62 6.83
N PRO A 84 4.41 -11.18 8.09
CA PRO A 84 4.87 -12.04 9.19
C PRO A 84 3.82 -13.07 9.63
N ASP A 85 2.54 -12.92 9.26
CA ASP A 85 1.50 -13.95 9.51
C ASP A 85 1.96 -15.33 9.00
N LYS A 86 2.76 -15.33 7.93
CA LYS A 86 3.30 -16.55 7.32
C LYS A 86 4.27 -17.32 8.20
N TRP A 87 4.79 -16.70 9.25
CA TRP A 87 5.67 -17.36 10.21
C TRP A 87 4.93 -18.27 11.19
N ALA A 88 3.59 -18.29 11.17
CA ALA A 88 2.79 -19.28 11.89
C ALA A 88 2.99 -20.71 11.33
N LYS A 89 3.43 -20.83 10.07
CA LYS A 89 3.56 -22.14 9.42
C LYS A 89 4.98 -22.67 9.38
N ASP A 90 5.09 -23.98 9.47
CA ASP A 90 6.34 -24.70 9.24
C ASP A 90 6.89 -24.44 7.83
N LYS A 91 8.22 -24.54 7.72
CA LYS A 91 8.94 -24.20 6.49
C LYS A 91 8.53 -25.04 5.28
N ASP A 92 8.07 -26.26 5.53
CA ASP A 92 7.70 -27.25 4.52
C ASP A 92 6.29 -27.03 3.95
N PHE A 93 5.49 -26.10 4.50
CA PHE A 93 4.11 -25.86 4.06
C PHE A 93 3.97 -25.48 2.57
N LEU A 94 5.04 -24.97 1.94
CA LEU A 94 5.01 -24.60 0.52
C LEU A 94 5.02 -25.82 -0.43
N PHE A 95 5.43 -27.00 0.06
CA PHE A 95 5.61 -28.20 -0.76
C PHE A 95 4.86 -29.42 -0.21
N GLU A 96 4.71 -29.50 1.11
CA GLU A 96 3.90 -30.50 1.80
C GLU A 96 2.87 -29.76 2.65
N ASP A 97 1.60 -29.87 2.28
CA ASP A 97 0.46 -29.22 2.95
C ASP A 97 0.23 -29.82 4.36
N LYS A 98 1.18 -29.58 5.27
CA LYS A 98 1.10 -30.01 6.67
C LYS A 98 0.38 -28.93 7.48
N PRO A 99 -0.64 -29.29 8.27
CA PRO A 99 -1.31 -28.33 9.14
C PRO A 99 -0.32 -27.73 10.14
N ASP A 100 -0.56 -26.46 10.50
CA ASP A 100 0.19 -25.76 11.55
C ASP A 100 0.12 -26.55 12.85
N THR A 101 1.28 -26.81 13.47
CA THR A 101 1.41 -27.56 14.72
C THR A 101 1.01 -26.75 15.94
N SER A 102 1.04 -25.42 15.87
CA SER A 102 0.71 -24.53 16.99
C SER A 102 -0.78 -24.19 17.08
N GLY A 103 -1.49 -24.21 15.94
CA GLY A 103 -2.88 -23.76 15.83
C GLY A 103 -3.09 -22.28 16.21
N LYS A 104 -2.00 -21.50 16.30
CA LYS A 104 -1.99 -20.12 16.80
C LYS A 104 -1.73 -19.16 15.64
N ASP A 105 -2.56 -18.14 15.48
CA ASP A 105 -2.32 -17.09 14.50
C ASP A 105 -1.08 -16.26 14.92
N PHE A 106 -0.04 -16.17 14.07
CA PHE A 106 1.17 -15.39 14.44
C PHE A 106 0.81 -13.93 14.74
N LEU A 107 1.35 -13.41 15.84
CA LEU A 107 1.10 -12.08 16.41
C LEU A 107 -0.33 -11.86 16.95
N ILE A 108 -1.36 -12.32 16.24
CA ILE A 108 -2.79 -12.20 16.62
C ILE A 108 -3.13 -13.12 17.80
N GLY A 109 -2.50 -14.29 17.90
CA GLY A 109 -2.81 -15.34 18.86
C GLY A 109 -4.05 -16.14 18.49
N ASN A 110 -5.20 -15.48 18.49
CA ASN A 110 -6.49 -16.08 18.15
C ASN A 110 -7.37 -15.08 17.39
N ALA A 111 -7.54 -15.31 16.08
CA ALA A 111 -8.38 -14.46 15.23
C ALA A 111 -9.89 -14.60 15.48
N ASP A 112 -10.33 -15.67 16.15
CA ASP A 112 -11.73 -15.89 16.53
C ASP A 112 -12.12 -15.11 17.80
N ASN A 113 -11.13 -14.81 18.64
CA ASN A 113 -11.29 -14.11 19.92
C ASN A 113 -9.99 -13.39 20.29
N TYR A 114 -9.73 -12.24 19.66
CA TYR A 114 -8.52 -11.48 19.88
C TYR A 114 -8.44 -10.95 21.32
N ARG A 115 -7.27 -11.12 21.96
CA ARG A 115 -7.01 -10.72 23.36
C ARG A 115 -5.78 -9.82 23.54
N GLY A 116 -5.15 -9.41 22.46
CA GLY A 116 -3.89 -8.67 22.49
C GLY A 116 -2.80 -9.38 21.70
N LEU A 117 -1.72 -8.65 21.41
CA LEU A 117 -0.57 -9.19 20.69
C LEU A 117 0.11 -10.28 21.51
N VAL A 118 0.52 -11.34 20.83
CA VAL A 118 1.38 -12.35 21.43
C VAL A 118 2.77 -11.74 21.63
N LYS A 119 3.23 -11.67 22.88
CA LYS A 119 4.48 -11.02 23.27
C LYS A 119 5.69 -11.61 22.57
N GLU A 120 5.79 -12.94 22.53
CA GLU A 120 6.92 -13.65 21.94
C GLU A 120 7.02 -13.40 20.43
N ASP A 121 5.87 -13.37 19.75
CA ASP A 121 5.80 -13.09 18.30
C ASP A 121 6.17 -11.64 18.02
N LEU A 122 5.74 -10.70 18.87
CA LEU A 122 6.08 -9.29 18.75
C LEU A 122 7.59 -9.06 18.91
N GLU A 123 8.23 -9.71 19.88
CA GLU A 123 9.69 -9.60 20.04
C GLU A 123 10.44 -10.19 18.83
N LYS A 124 9.96 -11.30 18.28
CA LYS A 124 10.50 -11.85 17.03
C LYS A 124 10.35 -10.89 15.85
N LEU A 125 9.19 -10.24 15.71
CA LEU A 125 8.96 -9.25 14.65
C LEU A 125 9.87 -8.03 14.81
N LYS A 126 10.02 -7.50 16.03
CA LYS A 126 10.94 -6.39 16.31
C LYS A 126 12.37 -6.72 15.93
N ALA A 127 12.86 -7.89 16.33
CA ALA A 127 14.22 -8.33 15.98
C ALA A 127 14.44 -8.42 14.46
N ASP A 128 13.44 -8.86 13.70
CA ASP A 128 13.51 -8.88 12.23
C ASP A 128 13.51 -7.48 11.62
N LEU A 129 12.69 -6.57 12.14
CA LEU A 129 12.66 -5.17 11.70
C LEU A 129 13.96 -4.44 12.05
N ASP A 130 14.57 -4.74 13.20
CA ASP A 130 15.90 -4.24 13.59
C ASP A 130 16.97 -4.74 12.61
N ALA A 131 16.89 -6.01 12.19
CA ALA A 131 17.78 -6.56 11.17
C ALA A 131 17.60 -5.83 9.82
N ALA A 132 16.36 -5.60 9.38
CA ALA A 132 16.09 -4.83 8.17
C ALA A 132 16.67 -3.41 8.25
N GLN A 133 16.46 -2.74 9.38
CA GLN A 133 16.97 -1.39 9.64
C GLN A 133 18.51 -1.36 9.65
N SER A 134 19.18 -2.36 10.23
CA SER A 134 20.65 -2.47 10.23
C SER A 134 21.24 -2.54 8.82
N GLN A 135 20.48 -3.05 7.85
CA GLN A 135 20.85 -3.10 6.43
C GLN A 135 20.37 -1.87 5.64
N GLY A 136 19.70 -0.91 6.30
CA GLY A 136 19.09 0.26 5.66
C GLY A 136 17.98 -0.12 4.67
N MET A 137 17.23 -1.19 4.97
CA MET A 137 16.07 -1.62 4.19
C MET A 137 14.79 -1.00 4.75
N LYS A 138 13.95 -0.45 3.86
CA LYS A 138 12.60 0.01 4.23
C LYS A 138 11.64 -1.17 4.19
N VAL A 139 10.81 -1.30 5.23
CA VAL A 139 9.83 -2.38 5.32
C VAL A 139 8.42 -1.79 5.28
N VAL A 140 7.59 -2.36 4.41
CA VAL A 140 6.13 -2.21 4.43
C VAL A 140 5.58 -3.45 5.12
N LEU A 141 5.25 -3.30 6.41
CA LEU A 141 4.59 -4.36 7.17
C LEU A 141 3.19 -4.58 6.61
N THR A 142 2.83 -5.82 6.31
CA THR A 142 1.51 -6.18 5.79
C THR A 142 0.99 -7.40 6.52
N MET A 143 -0.12 -7.25 7.23
CA MET A 143 -0.82 -8.39 7.80
C MET A 143 -1.79 -8.97 6.76
N LEU A 144 -1.70 -10.27 6.51
CA LEU A 144 -2.60 -10.99 5.61
C LEU A 144 -3.86 -11.49 6.32
N SER A 145 -3.80 -11.58 7.65
CA SER A 145 -4.94 -11.91 8.51
C SER A 145 -5.26 -10.75 9.45
N LEU A 146 -6.52 -10.64 9.85
CA LEU A 146 -6.97 -9.83 10.96
C LEU A 146 -7.92 -10.66 11.85
N PRO A 147 -8.21 -10.23 13.09
CA PRO A 147 -9.34 -10.75 13.85
C PRO A 147 -10.63 -10.71 13.02
N GLY A 148 -11.25 -11.88 12.78
CA GLY A 148 -12.43 -12.04 11.91
C GLY A 148 -12.20 -11.88 10.40
N ASP A 149 -10.94 -11.86 9.94
CA ASP A 149 -10.55 -11.96 8.53
C ASP A 149 -9.26 -12.80 8.43
N ARG A 150 -9.33 -14.06 8.89
CA ARG A 150 -8.22 -15.00 8.82
C ARG A 150 -7.96 -15.36 7.35
N TRP A 151 -6.71 -15.16 6.92
CA TRP A 151 -6.29 -15.53 5.58
C TRP A 151 -6.66 -16.98 5.27
N ARG A 152 -7.31 -17.20 4.14
CA ARG A 152 -7.89 -18.49 3.76
C ARG A 152 -6.94 -19.68 3.84
N GLN A 153 -5.65 -19.49 3.54
CA GLN A 153 -4.65 -20.57 3.66
C GLN A 153 -4.46 -21.03 5.11
N PHE A 154 -4.82 -20.19 6.09
CA PHE A 154 -4.75 -20.48 7.53
C PHE A 154 -6.14 -20.82 8.09
N ASN A 155 -7.16 -20.79 7.25
CA ASN A 155 -8.55 -21.02 7.64
C ASN A 155 -9.17 -22.21 6.87
N ASN A 156 -8.44 -23.32 6.75
CA ASN A 156 -8.93 -24.54 6.10
C ASN A 156 -9.48 -24.31 4.67
N ASN A 157 -8.83 -23.42 3.92
CA ASN A 157 -9.28 -23.00 2.59
C ASN A 157 -10.70 -22.39 2.55
N LYS A 158 -11.19 -21.84 3.66
CA LYS A 158 -12.42 -21.05 3.74
C LYS A 158 -12.11 -19.56 3.87
N ASN A 159 -12.88 -18.73 3.18
CA ASN A 159 -12.86 -17.29 3.44
C ASN A 159 -13.36 -17.04 4.87
N ASP A 160 -12.83 -16.01 5.51
CA ASP A 160 -13.30 -15.52 6.80
C ASP A 160 -13.82 -14.10 6.59
N ASP A 161 -15.13 -13.97 6.39
CA ASP A 161 -15.74 -12.70 6.03
C ASP A 161 -16.38 -12.00 7.27
N ARG A 162 -16.10 -12.50 8.48
CA ARG A 162 -16.80 -12.06 9.72
C ARG A 162 -16.57 -10.60 10.07
N ILE A 163 -15.45 -9.99 9.66
CA ILE A 163 -15.21 -8.55 9.82
C ILE A 163 -16.27 -7.71 9.08
N TRP A 164 -16.85 -8.23 8.01
CA TRP A 164 -17.91 -7.57 7.23
C TRP A 164 -19.31 -7.84 7.79
N GLU A 165 -19.47 -8.88 8.60
CA GLU A 165 -20.77 -9.35 9.10
C GLU A 165 -21.03 -8.94 10.56
N GLU A 166 -19.98 -8.87 11.39
CA GLU A 166 -20.12 -8.63 12.82
C GLU A 166 -19.17 -7.51 13.31
N GLU A 167 -19.75 -6.45 13.88
CA GLU A 167 -19.02 -5.27 14.38
C GLU A 167 -17.93 -5.63 15.41
N LYS A 168 -18.15 -6.68 16.21
CA LYS A 168 -17.16 -7.15 17.21
C LYS A 168 -15.80 -7.47 16.60
N TYR A 169 -15.74 -7.91 15.33
CA TYR A 169 -14.48 -8.21 14.66
C TYR A 169 -13.82 -6.97 14.08
N GLN A 170 -14.60 -5.96 13.69
CA GLN A 170 -14.07 -4.65 13.29
C GLN A 170 -13.39 -3.97 14.48
N GLU A 171 -14.03 -4.03 15.65
CA GLU A 171 -13.43 -3.55 16.91
C GLU A 171 -12.13 -4.29 17.22
N GLN A 172 -12.14 -5.62 17.19
CA GLN A 172 -10.93 -6.42 17.45
C GLN A 172 -9.81 -6.13 16.44
N ALA A 173 -10.12 -6.01 15.15
CA ALA A 173 -9.15 -5.65 14.13
C ALA A 173 -8.59 -4.23 14.34
N SER A 174 -9.43 -3.27 14.76
CA SER A 174 -8.97 -1.93 15.14
C SER A 174 -8.03 -1.98 16.35
N GLN A 175 -8.36 -2.78 17.38
CA GLN A 175 -7.50 -2.94 18.55
C GLN A 175 -6.17 -3.61 18.21
N PHE A 176 -6.17 -4.55 17.27
CA PHE A 176 -4.95 -5.20 16.81
C PHE A 176 -3.93 -4.24 16.18
N TRP A 177 -4.40 -3.16 15.52
CA TRP A 177 -3.53 -2.16 14.90
C TRP A 177 -3.08 -1.02 15.81
N LYS A 178 -3.69 -0.87 17.00
CA LYS A 178 -3.33 0.19 17.96
C LYS A 178 -2.04 -0.14 18.71
#